data_AF-A0A2M8LE46-F1
#
_entry.id   AF-A0A2M8LE46-F1
#
_cell.length_a   1.000
_cell.length_b   1.000
_cell.length_c   1.000
_cell.angle_alpha   90.00
_cell.angle_beta   90.00
_cell.angle_gamma   90.00
#
_symmetry.space_group_name_H-M   'P 1'
#
loop_
_entity.id
_entity.type
_entity.pdbx_description
1 polymer ?
#
loop_
_entity_poly.entity_id
_entity_poly.type
_entity_poly.pdbx_seq_one_letter_code
_entity_poly.pdbx_strand_id
1 'polypeptide(L)'
;MTLVNSFLVFMALMGSIFLLPIFAQTFLGYDATQTGYLFLLVAFMITIAAPLDGSLIGKVKSQYVIAVSTLIGGLGMFLFTALDPRSTTLNLMIPLAVTAFGIGFGMSQRTNIVASSVPQHEVGVASSLLALVRNISGAFGIALFTTILQNETNKKVREYAAHTIVNIHVPTVLKEVTALVTLTSASYRLRNGVRRGDGNSGTRCRTRALHYCSRRRKSRQRRYVRGRIASCFARTTNQKAFLFLLVSHADELT
;
A
#
# COMPACT_ATOMS: atom_id res chain seq x y z
N MET A 1 22.73 -18.35 1.31
CA MET A 1 21.82 -18.88 0.25
C MET A 1 20.35 -18.72 0.65
N THR A 2 19.87 -19.32 1.75
CA THR A 2 18.44 -19.31 2.15
C THR A 2 17.88 -17.95 2.52
N LEU A 3 18.69 -17.06 3.10
CA LEU A 3 18.28 -15.68 3.40
C LEU A 3 17.96 -14.88 2.13
N VAL A 4 18.81 -14.97 1.10
CA VAL A 4 18.59 -14.29 -0.19
C VAL A 4 17.33 -14.83 -0.87
N ASN A 5 17.14 -16.15 -0.88
CA ASN A 5 15.92 -16.76 -1.41
C ASN A 5 14.67 -16.30 -0.62
N SER A 6 14.77 -16.24 0.71
CA SER A 6 13.66 -15.76 1.54
C SER A 6 13.34 -14.29 1.27
N PHE A 7 14.36 -13.45 1.09
CA PHE A 7 14.20 -12.05 0.72
C PHE A 7 13.47 -11.89 -0.62
N LEU A 8 13.92 -12.57 -1.67
CA LEU A 8 13.32 -12.51 -3.00
C LEU A 8 11.85 -12.96 -2.99
N VAL A 9 11.55 -14.08 -2.33
CA VAL A 9 10.18 -14.59 -2.32
C VAL A 9 9.26 -13.74 -1.44
N PHE A 10 9.74 -13.19 -0.30
CA PHE A 10 8.91 -12.26 0.50
C PHE A 10 8.66 -10.94 -0.23
N MET A 11 9.66 -10.42 -0.92
CA MET A 11 9.52 -9.26 -1.78
C MET A 11 8.45 -9.51 -2.86
N ALA A 12 8.51 -10.67 -3.52
CA ALA A 12 7.52 -11.06 -4.53
C ALA A 12 6.11 -11.26 -3.94
N LEU A 13 6.00 -11.89 -2.77
CA LEU A 13 4.73 -12.11 -2.08
C LEU A 13 4.04 -10.78 -1.71
N MET A 14 4.77 -9.88 -1.05
CA MET A 14 4.23 -8.58 -0.63
C MET A 14 3.90 -7.67 -1.82
N GLY A 15 4.70 -7.74 -2.88
CA GLY A 15 4.39 -7.10 -4.14
C GLY A 15 3.11 -7.62 -4.78
N SER A 16 2.99 -8.94 -4.89
CA SER A 16 1.86 -9.61 -5.55
C SER A 16 0.56 -9.39 -4.80
N ILE A 17 0.56 -9.52 -3.46
CA ILE A 17 -0.64 -9.33 -2.64
C ILE A 17 -1.15 -7.89 -2.68
N PHE A 18 -0.25 -6.92 -2.87
CA PHE A 18 -0.60 -5.52 -3.04
C PHE A 18 -1.09 -5.19 -4.46
N LEU A 19 -0.47 -5.79 -5.48
CA LEU A 19 -0.90 -5.60 -6.88
C LEU A 19 -2.24 -6.24 -7.18
N LEU A 20 -2.56 -7.37 -6.55
CA LEU A 20 -3.79 -8.12 -6.81
C LEU A 20 -5.08 -7.27 -6.68
N PRO A 21 -5.36 -6.56 -5.57
CA PRO A 21 -6.55 -5.74 -5.44
C PRO A 21 -6.54 -4.55 -6.40
N ILE A 22 -5.37 -3.93 -6.61
CA ILE A 22 -5.22 -2.82 -7.56
C ILE A 22 -5.57 -3.30 -8.97
N PHE A 23 -5.11 -4.49 -9.34
CA PHE A 23 -5.39 -5.10 -10.63
C PHE A 23 -6.87 -5.44 -10.80
N ALA A 24 -7.47 -6.12 -9.82
CA ALA A 24 -8.87 -6.51 -9.84
C ALA A 24 -9.82 -5.30 -9.93
N GLN A 25 -9.53 -4.23 -9.20
CA GLN A 25 -10.37 -3.03 -9.20
C GLN A 25 -10.13 -2.16 -10.44
N THR A 26 -8.88 -1.97 -10.87
CA THR A 26 -8.55 -1.06 -11.98
C THR A 26 -8.84 -1.66 -13.35
N PHE A 27 -8.53 -2.94 -13.55
CA PHE A 27 -8.64 -3.58 -14.87
C PHE A 27 -9.91 -4.41 -15.04
N LEU A 28 -10.33 -5.13 -14.00
CA LEU A 28 -11.51 -6.00 -14.08
C LEU A 28 -12.80 -5.28 -13.65
N GLY A 29 -12.69 -4.09 -13.04
CA GLY A 29 -13.84 -3.34 -12.54
C GLY A 29 -14.61 -4.07 -11.44
N TYR A 30 -13.95 -5.00 -10.73
CA TYR A 30 -14.59 -5.77 -9.67
C TYR A 30 -14.94 -4.88 -8.48
N ASP A 31 -16.11 -5.17 -7.91
CA ASP A 31 -16.54 -4.52 -6.68
C ASP A 31 -15.72 -5.02 -5.47
N ALA A 32 -15.78 -4.27 -4.36
CA ALA A 32 -15.07 -4.62 -3.12
C ALA A 32 -15.42 -6.03 -2.64
N THR A 33 -16.70 -6.44 -2.74
CA THR A 33 -17.15 -7.78 -2.33
C THR A 33 -16.55 -8.89 -3.20
N GLN A 34 -16.50 -8.69 -4.52
CA GLN A 34 -15.91 -9.65 -5.46
C GLN A 34 -14.41 -9.85 -5.21
N THR A 35 -13.71 -8.74 -4.94
CA THR A 35 -12.29 -8.78 -4.60
C THR A 35 -12.06 -9.54 -3.28
N GLY A 36 -12.97 -9.39 -2.31
CA GLY A 36 -12.96 -10.14 -1.07
C GLY A 36 -13.01 -11.66 -1.26
N TYR A 37 -13.82 -12.17 -2.21
CA TYR A 37 -13.85 -13.60 -2.52
C TYR A 37 -12.51 -14.13 -3.06
N LEU A 38 -11.76 -13.32 -3.82
CA LEU A 38 -10.41 -13.70 -4.26
C LEU A 38 -9.44 -13.84 -3.08
N PHE A 39 -9.50 -12.91 -2.13
CA PHE A 39 -8.69 -13.01 -0.91
C PHE A 39 -9.07 -14.21 -0.05
N LEU A 40 -10.37 -14.56 -0.01
CA LEU A 40 -10.84 -15.74 0.69
C LEU A 40 -10.28 -17.02 0.06
N LEU A 41 -10.22 -17.10 -1.27
CA LEU A 41 -9.55 -18.20 -1.98
C LEU A 41 -8.05 -18.27 -1.66
N VAL A 42 -7.36 -17.13 -1.65
CA VAL A 42 -5.93 -17.07 -1.29
C VAL A 42 -5.71 -17.57 0.13
N ALA A 43 -6.51 -17.10 1.08
CA ALA A 43 -6.44 -17.54 2.47
C ALA A 43 -6.68 -19.05 2.58
N PHE A 44 -7.72 -19.56 1.92
CA PHE A 44 -8.04 -20.99 1.90
C PHE A 44 -6.89 -21.85 1.36
N MET A 45 -6.26 -21.43 0.26
CA MET A 45 -5.11 -22.16 -0.31
C MET A 45 -3.90 -22.16 0.60
N ILE A 46 -3.61 -21.05 1.29
CA ILE A 46 -2.52 -20.97 2.27
C ILE A 46 -2.83 -21.84 3.50
N THR A 47 -4.09 -21.85 3.96
CA THR A 47 -4.54 -22.69 5.08
C THR A 47 -4.36 -24.17 4.79
N ILE A 48 -4.59 -24.61 3.56
CA ILE A 48 -4.32 -25.99 3.14
C ILE A 48 -2.81 -26.23 3.00
N ALA A 49 -2.07 -25.27 2.44
CA ALA A 49 -0.64 -25.41 2.22
C ALA A 49 0.16 -25.54 3.54
N ALA A 50 -0.24 -24.85 4.60
CA ALA A 50 0.46 -24.83 5.89
C ALA A 50 0.63 -26.22 6.56
N PRO A 51 -0.42 -27.03 6.78
CA PRO A 51 -0.27 -28.37 7.36
C PRO A 51 0.46 -29.35 6.42
N LEU A 52 0.28 -29.21 5.09
CA LEU A 52 1.04 -30.00 4.13
C LEU A 52 2.55 -29.71 4.27
N ASP A 53 2.93 -28.44 4.33
CA ASP A 53 4.32 -28.02 4.53
C ASP A 53 4.87 -28.51 5.88
N GLY A 54 4.10 -28.29 6.96
CA GLY A 54 4.48 -28.70 8.31
C GLY A 54 4.73 -30.20 8.46
N SER A 55 3.93 -31.05 7.81
CA SER A 55 4.09 -32.51 7.86
C SER A 55 5.36 -33.01 7.15
N LEU A 56 5.91 -32.21 6.23
CA LEU A 56 7.14 -32.53 5.50
C LEU A 56 8.41 -32.15 6.29
N ILE A 57 8.28 -31.35 7.35
CA ILE A 57 9.39 -31.02 8.24
C ILE A 57 9.93 -32.31 8.86
N GLY A 58 11.24 -32.57 8.68
CA GLY A 58 11.93 -33.74 9.21
C GLY A 58 11.85 -35.01 8.36
N LYS A 59 10.93 -35.10 7.39
CA LYS A 59 10.82 -36.25 6.46
C LYS A 59 11.61 -36.05 5.17
N VAL A 60 11.60 -34.82 4.65
CA VAL A 60 12.26 -34.46 3.38
C VAL A 60 13.27 -33.35 3.65
N LYS A 61 14.40 -33.33 2.93
CA LYS A 61 15.34 -32.21 3.05
C LYS A 61 14.62 -30.91 2.67
N SER A 62 14.61 -29.94 3.58
CA SER A 62 13.92 -28.66 3.41
C SER A 62 14.34 -27.90 2.15
N GLN A 63 15.56 -28.12 1.64
CA GLN A 63 16.04 -27.51 0.39
C GLN A 63 15.22 -27.94 -0.84
N TYR A 64 14.83 -29.21 -0.94
CA TYR A 64 14.00 -29.69 -2.06
C TYR A 64 12.59 -29.13 -1.99
N VAL A 65 12.00 -29.10 -0.79
CA VAL A 65 10.67 -28.55 -0.57
C VAL A 65 10.63 -27.06 -0.95
N ILE A 66 11.65 -26.30 -0.58
CA ILE A 66 11.77 -24.88 -0.98
C ILE A 66 11.89 -24.75 -2.49
N ALA A 67 12.73 -25.55 -3.15
CA ALA A 67 12.87 -25.50 -4.61
C ALA A 67 11.55 -25.80 -5.32
N VAL A 68 10.83 -26.84 -4.88
CA VAL A 68 9.50 -27.18 -5.41
C VAL A 68 8.50 -26.05 -5.18
N SER A 69 8.46 -25.46 -3.98
CA SER A 69 7.57 -24.34 -3.66
C SER A 69 7.83 -23.12 -4.55
N THR A 70 9.11 -22.80 -4.81
CA THR A 70 9.51 -21.70 -5.69
C THR A 70 9.16 -21.99 -7.15
N LEU A 71 9.30 -23.23 -7.61
CA LEU A 71 8.87 -23.64 -8.95
C LEU A 71 7.35 -23.52 -9.11
N ILE A 72 6.57 -23.96 -8.13
CA ILE A 72 5.10 -23.84 -8.16
C ILE A 72 4.68 -22.36 -8.13
N GLY A 73 5.30 -21.54 -7.28
CA GLY A 73 5.04 -20.10 -7.24
C GLY A 73 5.42 -19.39 -8.53
N GLY A 74 6.58 -19.75 -9.12
CA GLY A 74 7.03 -19.25 -10.41
C GLY A 74 6.11 -19.68 -11.56
N LEU A 75 5.62 -20.91 -11.53
CA LEU A 75 4.63 -21.40 -12.49
C LEU A 75 3.31 -20.64 -12.38
N GLY A 76 2.85 -20.36 -11.15
CA GLY A 76 1.67 -19.53 -10.92
C GLY A 76 1.82 -18.11 -11.49
N MET A 77 2.98 -17.49 -11.29
CA MET A 77 3.31 -16.18 -11.89
C MET A 77 3.45 -16.22 -13.41
N PHE A 78 3.98 -17.30 -13.97
CA PHE A 78 4.01 -17.50 -15.41
C PHE A 78 2.59 -17.68 -15.97
N LEU A 79 1.70 -18.32 -15.23
CA LEU A 79 0.31 -18.49 -15.62
C LEU A 79 -0.46 -17.14 -15.61
N PHE A 80 -0.01 -16.16 -14.82
CA PHE A 80 -0.50 -14.78 -14.87
C PHE A 80 -0.12 -14.02 -16.14
N THR A 81 0.95 -14.39 -16.86
CA THR A 81 1.31 -13.69 -18.11
C THR A 81 0.47 -14.14 -19.30
N ALA A 82 -0.14 -15.33 -19.21
CA ALA A 82 -1.07 -15.85 -20.21
C ALA A 82 -2.52 -15.34 -20.02
N LEU A 83 -2.75 -14.39 -19.11
CA LEU A 83 -4.08 -13.89 -18.81
C LEU A 83 -4.58 -12.91 -19.88
N ASP A 84 -5.64 -13.31 -20.57
CA ASP A 84 -6.35 -12.46 -21.52
C ASP A 84 -7.34 -11.52 -20.79
N PRO A 85 -7.41 -10.22 -21.10
CA PRO A 85 -8.36 -9.27 -20.50
C PRO A 85 -9.84 -9.63 -20.66
N ARG A 86 -10.22 -10.52 -21.58
CA ARG A 86 -11.62 -10.96 -21.80
C ARG A 86 -12.02 -12.20 -21.00
N SER A 87 -11.14 -12.70 -20.14
CA SER A 87 -11.27 -14.01 -19.51
C SER A 87 -12.18 -14.00 -18.27
N THR A 88 -12.94 -15.09 -18.08
CA THR A 88 -13.88 -15.29 -16.94
C THR A 88 -13.15 -15.33 -15.60
N THR A 89 -13.83 -14.96 -14.51
CA THR A 89 -13.31 -14.94 -13.12
C THR A 89 -12.54 -16.21 -12.71
N LEU A 90 -12.98 -17.37 -13.19
CA LEU A 90 -12.33 -18.67 -12.95
C LEU A 90 -10.89 -18.75 -13.48
N ASN A 91 -10.60 -18.13 -14.62
CA ASN A 91 -9.27 -18.15 -15.22
C ASN A 91 -8.26 -17.29 -14.44
N LEU A 92 -8.73 -16.33 -13.63
CA LEU A 92 -7.90 -15.59 -12.68
C LEU A 92 -7.73 -16.35 -11.35
N MET A 93 -8.74 -17.12 -10.94
CA MET A 93 -8.70 -17.88 -9.68
C MET A 93 -7.66 -19.00 -9.68
N ILE A 94 -7.48 -19.71 -10.79
CA ILE A 94 -6.50 -20.79 -10.93
C ILE A 94 -5.05 -20.30 -10.71
N PRO A 95 -4.52 -19.33 -11.48
CA PRO A 95 -3.15 -18.86 -11.32
C PRO A 95 -2.93 -18.25 -9.93
N LEU A 96 -3.96 -17.57 -9.39
CA LEU A 96 -3.93 -17.02 -8.04
C LEU A 96 -3.83 -18.11 -6.98
N ALA A 97 -4.64 -19.18 -7.09
CA ALA A 97 -4.62 -20.31 -6.17
C ALA A 97 -3.27 -21.05 -6.22
N VAL A 98 -2.74 -21.31 -7.41
CA VAL A 98 -1.43 -21.97 -7.60
C VAL A 98 -0.31 -21.13 -7.00
N THR A 99 -0.32 -19.81 -7.24
CA THR A 99 0.67 -18.88 -6.67
C THR A 99 0.58 -18.85 -5.14
N ALA A 100 -0.63 -18.71 -4.59
CA ALA A 100 -0.87 -18.68 -3.14
C ALA A 100 -0.43 -19.98 -2.46
N PHE A 101 -0.78 -21.13 -3.06
CA PHE A 101 -0.39 -22.44 -2.58
C PHE A 101 1.14 -22.63 -2.61
N GLY A 102 1.79 -22.29 -3.73
CA GLY A 102 3.25 -22.41 -3.88
C GLY A 102 4.01 -21.56 -2.87
N ILE A 103 3.58 -20.30 -2.66
CA ILE A 103 4.25 -19.43 -1.67
C ILE A 103 4.00 -19.91 -0.24
N GLY A 104 2.76 -20.31 0.09
CA GLY A 104 2.38 -20.79 1.42
C GLY A 104 3.09 -22.10 1.79
N PHE A 105 3.19 -23.04 0.86
CA PHE A 105 3.82 -24.35 1.06
C PHE A 105 5.33 -24.28 1.33
N GLY A 106 6.01 -23.19 0.97
CA GLY A 106 7.44 -23.03 1.22
C GLY A 106 7.80 -22.22 2.47
N MET A 107 6.80 -21.69 3.18
CA MET A 107 7.02 -20.64 4.19
C MET A 107 7.58 -21.19 5.50
N SER A 108 7.12 -22.36 5.95
CA SER A 108 7.54 -22.97 7.22
C SER A 108 8.94 -23.55 7.08
N GLN A 109 9.27 -24.23 5.97
CA GLN A 109 10.63 -24.73 5.72
C GLN A 109 11.69 -23.64 5.73
N ARG A 110 11.39 -22.47 5.13
CA ARG A 110 12.33 -21.34 5.10
C ARG A 110 12.68 -20.86 6.50
N THR A 111 11.68 -20.79 7.37
CA THR A 111 11.87 -20.42 8.78
C THR A 111 12.63 -21.52 9.52
N ASN A 112 12.30 -22.79 9.27
CA ASN A 112 12.97 -23.94 9.87
C ASN A 112 14.46 -24.01 9.53
N ILE A 113 14.86 -23.77 8.27
CA ILE A 113 16.28 -23.78 7.90
C ILE A 113 17.05 -22.69 8.65
N VAL A 114 16.49 -21.48 8.77
CA VAL A 114 17.14 -20.39 9.52
C VAL A 114 17.29 -20.78 10.98
N ALA A 115 16.24 -21.33 11.61
CA ALA A 115 16.29 -21.79 12.99
C ALA A 115 17.31 -22.93 13.20
N SER A 116 17.41 -23.88 12.26
CA SER A 116 18.35 -25.00 12.33
C SER A 116 19.81 -24.61 12.03
N SER A 117 20.05 -23.44 11.43
CA SER A 117 21.39 -22.97 11.07
C SER A 117 22.13 -22.26 12.20
N VAL A 118 21.43 -21.98 13.30
CA VAL A 118 21.99 -21.28 14.47
C VAL A 118 21.88 -22.15 15.72
N PRO A 119 22.77 -21.96 16.71
CA PRO A 119 22.66 -22.63 18.00
C PRO A 119 21.34 -22.30 18.70
N GLN A 120 20.80 -23.25 19.48
CA GLN A 120 19.48 -23.11 20.11
C GLN A 120 19.34 -21.86 21.01
N HIS A 121 20.45 -21.38 21.57
CA HIS A 121 20.48 -20.17 22.40
C HIS A 121 20.42 -18.86 21.60
N GLU A 122 20.68 -18.89 20.29
CA GLU A 122 20.66 -17.71 19.40
C GLU A 122 19.46 -17.69 18.43
N VAL A 123 18.59 -18.70 18.47
CA VAL A 123 17.40 -18.79 17.60
C VAL A 123 16.51 -17.54 17.68
N GLY A 124 16.45 -16.92 18.85
CA GLY A 124 15.73 -15.65 19.07
C GLY A 124 16.33 -14.49 18.27
N VAL A 125 17.66 -14.37 18.24
CA VAL A 125 18.39 -13.34 17.49
C VAL A 125 18.28 -13.60 15.98
N ALA A 126 18.38 -14.86 15.55
CA ALA A 126 18.20 -15.21 14.15
C ALA A 126 16.76 -14.96 13.65
N SER A 127 15.75 -15.27 14.47
CA SER A 127 14.35 -15.02 14.12
C SER A 127 14.03 -13.53 14.04
N SER A 128 14.57 -12.70 14.94
CA SER A 128 14.37 -11.25 14.89
C SER A 128 15.03 -10.64 13.65
N LEU A 129 16.24 -11.10 13.28
CA LEU A 129 16.89 -10.70 12.03
C LEU A 129 16.07 -11.14 10.81
N LEU A 130 15.54 -12.37 10.80
CA LEU A 130 14.66 -12.84 9.72
C LEU A 130 13.39 -11.98 9.61
N ALA A 131 12.78 -11.61 10.74
CA ALA A 131 11.63 -10.71 10.75
C ALA A 131 11.99 -9.31 10.23
N LEU A 132 13.14 -8.77 10.60
CA LEU A 132 13.65 -7.49 10.09
C LEU A 132 13.82 -7.55 8.56
N VAL A 133 14.49 -8.58 8.06
CA VAL A 133 14.68 -8.83 6.62
C VAL A 133 13.34 -8.94 5.91
N ARG A 134 12.35 -9.63 6.50
CA ARG A 134 10.99 -9.74 5.94
C ARG A 134 10.30 -8.38 5.84
N ASN A 135 10.33 -7.56 6.89
CA ASN A 135 9.73 -6.23 6.87
C ASN A 135 10.39 -5.31 5.82
N ILE A 136 11.73 -5.34 5.74
CA ILE A 136 12.48 -4.58 4.72
C ILE A 136 12.11 -5.08 3.32
N SER A 137 12.08 -6.39 3.09
CA SER A 137 11.72 -6.97 1.79
C SER A 137 10.29 -6.64 1.37
N GLY A 138 9.35 -6.56 2.32
CA GLY A 138 7.96 -6.20 2.06
C GLY A 138 7.82 -4.75 1.62
N ALA A 139 8.42 -3.81 2.37
CA ALA A 139 8.43 -2.40 2.01
C ALA A 139 9.13 -2.17 0.66
N PHE A 140 10.28 -2.82 0.45
CA PHE A 140 11.04 -2.72 -0.80
C PHE A 140 10.25 -3.30 -1.99
N GLY A 141 9.60 -4.45 -1.81
CA GLY A 141 8.74 -5.06 -2.82
C GLY A 141 7.61 -4.13 -3.23
N ILE A 142 6.79 -3.69 -2.28
CA ILE A 142 5.65 -2.81 -2.57
C ILE A 142 6.10 -1.54 -3.29
N ALA A 143 7.17 -0.89 -2.83
CA ALA A 143 7.69 0.33 -3.46
C ALA A 143 8.15 0.09 -4.92
N LEU A 144 8.88 -1.00 -5.16
CA LEU A 144 9.40 -1.35 -6.48
C LEU A 144 8.26 -1.71 -7.44
N PHE A 145 7.35 -2.59 -7.04
CA PHE A 145 6.20 -2.96 -7.88
C PHE A 145 5.27 -1.76 -8.16
N THR A 146 5.03 -0.91 -7.17
CA THR A 146 4.23 0.32 -7.34
C THR A 146 4.90 1.27 -8.31
N THR A 147 6.22 1.47 -8.20
CA THR A 147 6.97 2.34 -9.10
C THR A 147 6.96 1.81 -10.53
N ILE A 148 7.13 0.51 -10.74
CA ILE A 148 7.01 -0.12 -12.06
C ILE A 148 5.61 0.11 -12.63
N LEU A 149 4.56 -0.18 -11.85
CA LEU A 149 3.17 -0.01 -12.28
C LEU A 149 2.87 1.45 -12.66
N GLN A 150 3.32 2.41 -11.85
CA GLN A 150 3.17 3.84 -12.13
C GLN A 150 3.94 4.25 -13.38
N ASN A 151 5.17 3.76 -13.57
CA ASN A 151 5.98 4.09 -14.74
C ASN A 151 5.33 3.56 -16.02
N GLU A 152 4.87 2.31 -16.03
CA GLU A 152 4.17 1.71 -17.17
C GLU A 152 2.84 2.42 -17.47
N THR A 153 2.08 2.80 -16.43
CA THR A 153 0.86 3.59 -16.60
C THR A 153 1.18 4.96 -17.20
N ASN A 154 2.21 5.66 -16.71
CA ASN A 154 2.61 6.97 -17.22
C ASN A 154 3.11 6.91 -18.67
N LYS A 155 3.83 5.85 -19.06
CA LYS A 155 4.25 5.65 -20.45
C LYS A 155 3.05 5.52 -21.38
N LYS A 156 2.11 4.63 -21.05
CA LYS A 156 0.87 4.44 -21.83
C LYS A 156 0.05 5.74 -21.90
N VAL A 157 -0.12 6.44 -20.79
CA VAL A 157 -0.83 7.73 -20.75
C VAL A 157 -0.15 8.78 -21.64
N ARG A 158 1.18 8.86 -21.64
CA ARG A 158 1.93 9.79 -22.52
C ARG A 158 1.81 9.44 -23.99
N GLU A 159 1.76 8.15 -24.32
CA GLU A 159 1.54 7.65 -25.68
C GLU A 159 0.14 8.03 -26.18
N TYR A 160 -0.91 7.83 -25.36
CA TYR A 160 -2.27 8.28 -25.68
C TYR A 160 -2.39 9.81 -25.76
N ALA A 161 -1.67 10.55 -24.92
CA ALA A 161 -1.64 12.02 -24.95
C ALA A 161 -0.88 12.58 -26.16
N ALA A 162 0.06 11.84 -26.75
CA ALA A 162 0.76 12.23 -27.97
C ALA A 162 -0.11 12.09 -29.22
N HIS A 163 -1.08 11.16 -29.21
CA HIS A 163 -1.97 10.91 -30.35
C HIS A 163 -3.33 11.61 -30.27
N THR A 164 -3.69 12.22 -29.14
CA THR A 164 -4.96 12.96 -29.02
C THR A 164 -4.80 14.21 -28.16
N ILE A 165 -5.15 15.39 -28.70
CA ILE A 165 -5.36 16.61 -27.91
C ILE A 165 -6.62 16.39 -27.06
N VAL A 166 -6.53 15.63 -25.97
CA VAL A 166 -7.62 15.57 -25.00
C VAL A 166 -7.15 16.19 -23.70
N ASN A 167 -7.73 17.36 -23.48
CA ASN A 167 -8.09 17.93 -22.20
C ASN A 167 -8.80 16.90 -21.31
N ILE A 168 -8.09 15.89 -20.78
CA ILE A 168 -8.61 15.00 -19.73
C ILE A 168 -8.04 15.52 -18.42
N HIS A 169 -8.89 16.22 -17.70
CA HIS A 169 -9.21 15.96 -16.29
C HIS A 169 -8.18 15.08 -15.53
N VAL A 170 -6.93 15.54 -15.42
CA VAL A 170 -6.05 15.14 -14.31
C VAL A 170 -6.82 15.56 -13.08
N PRO A 171 -7.23 14.62 -12.22
CA PRO A 171 -8.39 14.78 -11.38
C PRO A 171 -8.21 16.06 -10.58
N THR A 172 -9.17 16.96 -10.68
CA THR A 172 -9.24 18.20 -9.88
C THR A 172 -9.03 17.90 -8.40
N VAL A 173 -9.35 16.66 -8.00
CA VAL A 173 -9.11 16.03 -6.70
C VAL A 173 -7.62 15.96 -6.30
N LEU A 174 -6.68 15.67 -7.20
CA LEU A 174 -5.26 15.56 -6.84
C LEU A 174 -4.62 16.94 -6.58
N LYS A 175 -5.09 18.00 -7.25
CA LYS A 175 -4.68 19.39 -6.98
C LYS A 175 -5.28 19.92 -5.68
N GLU A 176 -6.54 19.57 -5.38
CA GLU A 176 -7.19 19.94 -4.11
C GLU A 176 -6.54 19.21 -2.91
N VAL A 177 -6.25 17.91 -3.04
CA VAL A 177 -5.65 17.11 -1.95
C VAL A 177 -4.20 17.52 -1.68
N THR A 178 -3.38 17.77 -2.72
CA THR A 178 -2.02 18.29 -2.51
C THR A 178 -2.00 19.70 -1.92
N ALA A 179 -2.98 20.55 -2.26
CA ALA A 179 -3.15 21.86 -1.63
C ALA A 179 -3.55 21.74 -0.14
N LEU A 180 -4.41 20.79 0.23
CA LEU A 180 -4.80 20.57 1.63
C LEU A 180 -3.65 19.99 2.47
N VAL A 181 -2.86 19.07 1.93
CA VAL A 181 -1.71 18.47 2.62
C VAL A 181 -0.57 19.48 2.82
N THR A 182 -0.31 20.35 1.85
CA THR A 182 0.68 21.44 1.98
C THR A 182 0.23 22.51 2.97
N LEU A 183 -1.06 22.85 3.01
CA LEU A 183 -1.60 23.78 4.01
C LEU A 183 -1.59 23.19 5.43
N THR A 184 -1.83 21.88 5.57
CA THR A 184 -1.82 21.20 6.88
C THR A 184 -0.39 21.03 7.40
N SER A 185 0.56 20.65 6.55
CA SER A 185 1.98 20.57 6.94
C SER A 185 2.60 21.95 7.22
N ALA A 186 2.18 23.01 6.51
CA ALA A 186 2.58 24.38 6.82
C ALA A 186 2.01 24.87 8.17
N SER A 187 0.75 24.55 8.48
CA SER A 187 0.14 24.90 9.78
C SER A 187 0.71 24.06 10.93
N TYR A 188 1.10 22.80 10.68
CA TYR A 188 1.80 21.97 11.64
C TYR A 188 3.23 22.49 11.93
N ARG A 189 3.97 22.93 10.90
CA ARG A 189 5.29 23.58 11.06
C ARG A 189 5.19 24.91 11.82
N LEU A 190 4.15 25.71 11.60
CA LEU A 190 3.93 26.93 12.38
C LEU A 190 3.56 26.64 13.84
N ARG A 191 2.86 25.54 14.13
CA ARG A 191 2.51 25.15 15.50
C ARG A 191 3.71 24.63 16.30
N ASN A 192 4.60 23.87 15.66
CA ASN A 192 5.79 23.32 16.32
C ASN A 192 7.01 24.27 16.31
N GLY A 193 7.12 25.19 15.34
CA GLY A 193 8.15 26.24 15.32
C GLY A 193 8.03 27.24 16.47
N VAL A 194 6.83 27.41 17.06
CA VAL A 194 6.59 28.28 18.21
C VAL A 194 7.07 27.66 19.54
N ARG A 195 7.36 26.35 19.60
CA ARG A 195 7.81 25.68 20.83
C ARG A 195 9.34 25.55 20.99
N ARG A 196 10.17 26.01 20.03
CA ARG A 196 11.63 25.79 20.04
C ARG A 196 12.51 27.05 20.02
N GLY A 197 11.98 28.22 20.34
CA GLY A 197 12.77 29.45 20.51
C GLY A 197 12.74 29.95 21.96
N ASP A 198 13.77 29.58 22.72
CA ASP A 198 14.07 30.03 24.07
C ASP A 198 14.28 31.56 24.18
N GLY A 199 14.03 32.07 25.38
CA GLY A 199 15.02 32.87 26.09
C GLY A 199 15.26 34.32 25.64
N ASN A 200 14.83 35.24 26.51
CA ASN A 200 15.49 36.52 26.79
C ASN A 200 15.60 37.54 25.64
N SER A 201 14.74 38.57 25.65
CA SER A 201 15.12 40.00 25.62
C SER A 201 13.91 40.88 25.27
N GLY A 202 13.82 42.03 25.93
CA GLY A 202 12.66 42.90 25.92
C GLY A 202 12.28 43.46 24.56
N THR A 203 10.98 43.55 24.30
CA THR A 203 10.37 44.59 23.46
C THR A 203 8.86 44.63 23.70
N ARG A 204 8.49 45.06 24.93
CA ARG A 204 7.25 45.80 25.14
C ARG A 204 7.31 47.04 24.24
N CYS A 205 6.53 47.08 23.15
CA CYS A 205 5.90 48.31 22.61
C CYS A 205 5.31 48.19 21.20
N ARG A 206 5.48 47.08 20.45
CA ARG A 206 5.00 47.00 19.05
C ARG A 206 3.76 46.12 18.80
N THR A 207 3.02 45.73 19.84
CA THR A 207 1.96 44.71 19.74
C THR A 207 0.55 45.24 19.48
N ARG A 208 0.30 46.56 19.52
CA ARG A 208 -1.07 47.10 19.35
C ARG A 208 -1.42 47.56 17.92
N ALA A 209 -0.46 47.94 17.08
CA ALA A 209 -0.75 48.44 15.72
C ALA A 209 -0.96 47.32 14.67
N LEU A 210 -0.34 46.15 14.84
CA LEU A 210 -0.49 45.01 13.91
C LEU A 210 -1.82 44.23 14.09
N HIS A 211 -2.48 44.42 15.23
CA HIS A 211 -3.72 43.70 15.55
C HIS A 211 -4.95 44.23 14.80
N TYR A 212 -4.92 45.47 14.31
CA TYR A 212 -6.03 46.04 13.54
C TYR A 212 -5.94 45.71 12.04
N CYS A 213 -4.72 45.67 11.48
CA CYS A 213 -4.52 45.40 10.05
C CYS A 213 -4.73 43.90 9.69
N SER A 214 -4.48 42.97 10.62
CA SER A 214 -4.72 41.53 10.38
C SER A 214 -6.21 41.12 10.43
N ARG A 215 -7.07 41.90 11.12
CA ARG A 215 -8.51 41.59 11.24
C ARG A 215 -9.30 41.89 9.96
N ARG A 216 -8.94 42.91 9.18
CA ARG A 216 -9.63 43.24 7.91
C ARG A 216 -9.29 42.29 6.75
N ARG A 217 -8.07 41.73 6.69
CA ARG A 217 -7.73 40.69 5.68
C ARG A 217 -8.44 39.36 5.95
N LYS A 218 -8.58 38.95 7.22
CA LYS A 218 -9.30 37.72 7.61
C LYS A 218 -10.79 37.70 7.24
N SER A 219 -11.48 38.85 7.22
CA SER A 219 -12.93 38.89 6.96
C SER A 219 -13.30 38.87 5.48
N ARG A 220 -12.46 39.40 4.57
CA ARG A 220 -12.65 39.25 3.11
C ARG A 220 -12.33 37.83 2.63
N GLN A 221 -11.28 37.21 3.18
CA GLN A 221 -10.86 35.86 2.78
C GLN A 221 -11.81 34.76 3.28
N ARG A 222 -12.39 34.92 4.48
CA ARG A 222 -13.47 34.03 4.97
C ARG A 222 -14.73 34.08 4.12
N ARG A 223 -15.11 35.24 3.56
CA ARG A 223 -16.29 35.35 2.68
C ARG A 223 -16.07 34.67 1.32
N TYR A 224 -14.86 34.76 0.77
CA TYR A 224 -14.52 34.11 -0.50
C TYR A 224 -14.45 32.57 -0.38
N VAL A 225 -13.85 32.06 0.70
CA VAL A 225 -13.75 30.62 0.97
C VAL A 225 -15.11 30.01 1.30
N ARG A 226 -15.95 30.69 2.10
CA ARG A 226 -17.29 30.19 2.46
C ARG A 226 -18.25 30.18 1.27
N GLY A 227 -18.11 31.11 0.32
CA GLY A 227 -18.86 31.13 -0.93
C GLY A 227 -18.52 29.99 -1.89
N ARG A 228 -17.23 29.62 -2.03
CA ARG A 228 -16.81 28.46 -2.85
C ARG A 228 -17.13 27.12 -2.20
N ILE A 229 -17.02 27.00 -0.87
CA ILE A 229 -17.38 25.76 -0.15
C ILE A 229 -18.89 25.50 -0.26
N ALA A 230 -19.74 26.53 -0.11
CA ALA A 230 -21.19 26.36 -0.25
C ALA A 230 -21.63 25.98 -1.67
N SER A 231 -20.97 26.52 -2.70
CA SER A 231 -21.25 26.18 -4.10
C SER A 231 -20.68 24.81 -4.52
N CYS A 232 -19.62 24.33 -3.87
CA CYS A 232 -19.10 22.97 -4.04
C CYS A 232 -19.95 21.92 -3.28
N PHE A 233 -20.46 22.28 -2.09
CA PHE A 233 -21.30 21.42 -1.26
C PHE A 233 -22.70 21.18 -1.84
N ALA A 234 -23.26 22.14 -2.60
CA ALA A 234 -24.55 21.97 -3.26
C ALA A 234 -24.51 20.99 -4.46
N ARG A 235 -23.33 20.70 -5.04
CA ARG A 235 -23.18 19.73 -6.15
C ARG A 235 -22.89 18.29 -5.70
N THR A 236 -22.65 18.06 -4.41
CA THR A 236 -22.15 16.77 -3.87
C THR A 236 -23.16 16.06 -2.97
N THR A 237 -24.46 16.36 -3.10
CA THR A 237 -25.51 15.80 -2.24
C THR A 237 -25.72 14.28 -2.40
N ASN A 238 -25.15 13.64 -3.44
CA ASN A 238 -25.19 12.17 -3.62
C ASN A 238 -24.02 11.40 -2.99
N GLN A 239 -23.08 12.06 -2.30
CA GLN A 239 -21.88 11.42 -1.74
C GLN A 239 -21.79 11.50 -0.21
N LYS A 240 -22.91 11.78 0.47
CA LYS A 240 -22.97 11.93 1.94
C LYS A 240 -22.73 10.63 2.72
N ALA A 241 -22.90 9.46 2.10
CA ALA A 241 -22.70 8.18 2.79
C ALA A 241 -21.22 7.79 2.96
N PHE A 242 -20.33 8.21 2.04
CA PHE A 242 -18.95 7.71 2.02
C PHE A 242 -17.99 8.50 2.93
N LEU A 243 -18.33 9.77 3.21
CA LEU A 243 -17.45 10.68 3.97
C LEU A 243 -17.68 10.61 5.48
N PHE A 244 -18.84 10.10 5.94
CA PHE A 244 -19.11 9.91 7.37
C PHE A 244 -18.35 8.70 7.95
N LEU A 245 -18.15 7.65 7.16
CA LEU A 245 -17.38 6.46 7.57
C LEU A 245 -15.88 6.72 7.64
N LEU A 246 -15.32 7.56 6.76
CA LEU A 246 -13.90 7.90 6.78
C LEU A 246 -13.49 8.80 7.95
N VAL A 247 -14.42 9.63 8.46
CA VAL A 247 -14.15 10.51 9.61
C VAL A 247 -14.31 9.76 10.93
N SER A 248 -15.24 8.79 11.02
CA SER A 248 -15.44 8.04 12.27
C SER A 248 -14.28 7.10 12.61
N HIS A 249 -13.47 6.66 11.64
CA HIS A 249 -12.33 5.78 11.89
C HIS A 249 -11.00 6.50 12.18
N ALA A 250 -10.96 7.82 12.03
CA ALA A 250 -9.77 8.62 12.34
C ALA A 250 -9.72 9.08 13.82
N ASP A 251 -10.84 8.99 14.54
CA ASP A 251 -10.98 9.47 15.93
C ASP A 251 -10.61 8.41 16.99
N GLU A 252 -10.45 7.13 16.61
CA GLU A 252 -10.16 6.03 17.54
C GLU A 252 -8.65 5.75 17.79
N LEU A 253 -7.75 6.61 17.29
CA LEU A 253 -6.28 6.43 17.40
C LEU A 253 -5.51 7.67 17.93
N THR A 254 -6.18 8.58 18.64
CA THR A 254 -5.54 9.54 19.56
C THR A 254 -6.05 9.36 20.97
#